data_AF-A0A1X7NNH8-F1
#
_entry.id   AF-A0A1X7NNH8-F1
#
_cell.length_a   1.000
_cell.length_b   1.000
_cell.length_c   1.000
_cell.angle_alpha   90.00
_cell.angle_beta   90.00
_cell.angle_gamma   90.00
#
_symmetry.space_group_name_H-M   'P 1'
#
loop_
_entity.id
_entity.type
_entity.pdbx_description
1 polymer ?
#
loop_
_entity_poly.entity_id
_entity_poly.type
_entity_poly.pdbx_seq_one_letter_code
_entity_poly.pdbx_strand_id
1 'polypeptide(L)'
;MHSNYRDLNKLFFTILISLSLLSMPVTAEGIPPLPNAFSGNVTLNGNEAPAGTEINAYIDYQNDTNPDGSFIVSTPGYYKLSVQGNSEDHKKDITFIINNSSAVQTAEFNIYSPPPLDLDLSTKGDSIRKSSENSSMFNNITTPEEKELTNNSENNSSSNVSESLDSLSIWLICSLLGVAFVVVKFGRKGGI
;
A
#
# COMPACT_ATOMS: atom_id res chain seq x y z
N MET A 1 -36.49 -47.66 32.12
CA MET A 1 -35.89 -47.68 30.76
C MET A 1 -35.79 -46.27 30.15
N HIS A 2 -35.45 -45.24 30.94
CA HIS A 2 -35.47 -43.83 30.50
C HIS A 2 -34.16 -43.07 30.82
N SER A 3 -33.28 -43.66 31.65
CA SER A 3 -31.97 -43.12 32.03
C SER A 3 -30.96 -43.15 30.88
N ASN A 4 -30.91 -44.26 30.13
CA ASN A 4 -29.81 -44.58 29.21
C ASN A 4 -29.68 -43.59 28.04
N TYR A 5 -30.78 -43.00 27.58
CA TYR A 5 -30.77 -42.01 26.49
C TYR A 5 -30.16 -40.67 26.91
N ARG A 6 -30.29 -40.28 28.19
CA ARG A 6 -29.77 -38.99 28.68
C ARG A 6 -28.24 -38.95 28.67
N ASP A 7 -27.59 -40.08 28.92
CA ASP A 7 -26.13 -40.16 28.96
C ASP A 7 -25.55 -40.51 27.57
N LEU A 8 -26.30 -41.23 26.72
CA LEU A 8 -25.95 -41.41 25.30
C LEU A 8 -25.93 -40.08 24.54
N ASN A 9 -26.90 -39.20 24.78
CA ASN A 9 -26.93 -37.86 24.16
C ASN A 9 -25.71 -37.02 24.60
N LYS A 10 -25.33 -37.07 25.88
CA LYS A 10 -24.12 -36.38 26.37
C LYS A 10 -22.87 -36.92 25.70
N LEU A 11 -22.71 -38.26 25.65
CA LEU A 11 -21.59 -38.91 24.97
C LEU A 11 -21.48 -38.45 23.51
N PHE A 12 -22.62 -38.39 22.80
CA PHE A 12 -22.70 -37.93 21.42
C PHE A 12 -22.27 -36.46 21.26
N PHE A 13 -22.76 -35.56 22.13
CA PHE A 13 -22.32 -34.16 22.13
C PHE A 13 -20.82 -34.01 22.46
N THR A 14 -20.30 -34.76 23.43
CA THR A 14 -18.86 -34.77 23.76
C THR A 14 -18.01 -35.23 22.57
N ILE A 15 -18.44 -36.27 21.85
CA ILE A 15 -17.76 -36.76 20.65
C ILE A 15 -17.81 -35.70 19.53
N LEU A 16 -18.96 -35.08 19.26
CA LEU A 16 -19.07 -34.03 18.24
C LEU A 16 -18.19 -32.80 18.55
N ILE A 17 -18.15 -32.36 19.81
CA ILE A 17 -17.29 -31.25 20.24
C ILE A 17 -15.81 -31.63 20.08
N SER A 18 -15.42 -32.83 20.51
CA SER A 18 -14.05 -33.33 20.37
C SER A 18 -13.61 -33.44 18.91
N LEU A 19 -14.49 -33.91 18.02
CA LEU A 19 -14.22 -34.06 16.59
C LEU A 19 -14.08 -32.70 15.88
N SER A 20 -14.82 -31.69 16.32
CA SER A 20 -14.74 -30.31 15.79
C SER A 20 -13.38 -29.65 16.05
N LEU A 21 -12.69 -30.02 17.14
CA LEU A 21 -11.42 -29.42 17.55
C LEU A 21 -10.20 -29.91 16.74
N LEU A 22 -10.37 -30.92 15.88
CA LEU A 22 -9.26 -31.49 15.08
C LEU A 22 -9.07 -30.79 13.73
N SER A 23 -9.94 -29.85 13.36
CA SER A 23 -9.91 -29.17 12.05
C SER A 23 -9.07 -27.89 12.08
N MET A 24 -7.76 -28.01 12.32
CA MET A 24 -6.83 -26.91 12.01
C MET A 24 -6.44 -26.94 10.53
N PRO A 25 -6.65 -25.86 9.76
CA PRO A 25 -6.15 -25.78 8.39
C PRO A 25 -4.62 -25.71 8.42
N VAL A 26 -3.95 -26.70 7.84
CA VAL A 26 -2.52 -26.64 7.56
C VAL A 26 -2.35 -25.83 6.27
N THR A 27 -1.85 -24.61 6.39
CA THR A 27 -1.39 -23.82 5.25
C THR A 27 -0.07 -24.41 4.76
N ALA A 28 -0.08 -25.03 3.59
CA ALA A 28 1.14 -25.49 2.93
C ALA A 28 1.81 -24.28 2.26
N GLU A 29 2.78 -23.66 2.93
CA GLU A 29 3.61 -22.64 2.29
C GLU A 29 4.50 -23.29 1.24
N GLY A 30 4.25 -22.95 -0.02
CA GLY A 30 5.02 -23.43 -1.16
C GLY A 30 6.43 -22.83 -1.19
N ILE A 31 7.32 -23.43 -1.99
CA ILE A 31 8.60 -22.79 -2.32
C ILE A 31 8.26 -21.49 -3.07
N PRO A 32 8.76 -20.32 -2.64
CA PRO A 32 8.46 -19.06 -3.30
C PRO A 32 9.03 -19.07 -4.74
N PRO A 33 8.36 -18.37 -5.69
CA PRO A 33 8.88 -18.21 -7.04
C PRO A 33 10.20 -17.44 -7.03
N LEU A 34 11.02 -17.65 -8.05
CA LEU A 34 12.21 -16.83 -8.24
C LEU A 34 11.82 -15.37 -8.52
N PRO A 35 12.57 -14.37 -8.01
CA PRO A 35 12.26 -12.96 -8.26
C PRO A 35 12.26 -12.60 -9.75
N ASN A 36 11.34 -11.72 -10.15
CA ASN A 36 11.43 -11.04 -11.43
C ASN A 36 12.55 -9.99 -11.37
N ALA A 37 13.55 -10.10 -12.23
CA ALA A 37 14.64 -9.13 -12.32
C ALA A 37 14.38 -8.12 -13.45
N PHE A 38 14.62 -6.83 -13.16
CA PHE A 38 14.48 -5.70 -14.08
C PHE A 38 15.76 -4.87 -14.09
N SER A 39 16.15 -4.36 -15.25
CA SER A 39 17.23 -3.38 -15.39
C SER A 39 16.92 -2.38 -16.50
N GLY A 40 17.55 -1.21 -16.47
CA GLY A 40 17.39 -0.24 -17.56
C GLY A 40 17.77 1.17 -17.16
N ASN A 41 17.39 2.11 -18.01
CA ASN A 41 17.53 3.51 -17.72
C ASN A 41 16.36 3.99 -16.84
N VAL A 42 16.59 5.02 -16.03
CA VAL A 42 15.56 5.66 -15.20
C VAL A 42 15.65 7.17 -15.36
N THR A 43 14.51 7.80 -15.69
CA THR A 43 14.45 9.23 -15.99
C THR A 43 13.40 9.99 -15.16
N LEU A 44 13.78 11.19 -14.71
CA LEU A 44 12.92 12.15 -14.04
C LEU A 44 12.77 13.40 -14.92
N ASN A 45 11.55 13.70 -15.34
CA ASN A 45 11.24 14.84 -16.20
C ASN A 45 12.09 14.88 -17.50
N GLY A 46 12.44 13.70 -18.03
CA GLY A 46 13.25 13.54 -19.25
C GLY A 46 14.76 13.65 -19.05
N ASN A 47 15.25 13.86 -17.83
CA ASN A 47 16.68 13.80 -17.49
C ASN A 47 17.00 12.48 -16.79
N GLU A 48 18.26 12.05 -16.81
CA GLU A 48 18.75 10.93 -15.99
C GLU A 48 18.39 11.15 -14.51
N ALA A 49 17.83 10.13 -13.86
CA ALA A 49 17.53 10.24 -12.43
C ALA A 49 18.84 10.32 -11.63
N PRO A 50 18.99 11.30 -10.71
CA PRO A 50 20.22 11.47 -9.94
C PRO A 50 20.41 10.34 -8.92
N ALA A 51 21.66 10.14 -8.51
CA ALA A 51 21.97 9.23 -7.42
C ALA A 51 21.24 9.61 -6.12
N GLY A 52 20.71 8.62 -5.42
CA GLY A 52 19.80 8.79 -4.29
C GLY A 52 18.31 8.82 -4.66
N THR A 53 17.94 8.71 -5.94
CA THR A 53 16.56 8.45 -6.36
C THR A 53 16.12 7.07 -5.87
N GLU A 54 14.95 6.99 -5.24
CA GLU A 54 14.32 5.75 -4.79
C GLU A 54 13.37 5.22 -5.87
N ILE A 55 13.46 3.92 -6.14
CA ILE A 55 12.57 3.17 -7.03
C ILE A 55 12.00 1.99 -6.25
N ASN A 56 10.68 1.99 -6.07
CA ASN A 56 9.94 0.93 -5.40
C ASN A 56 9.01 0.24 -6.38
N ALA A 57 8.96 -1.09 -6.35
CA ALA A 57 8.08 -1.92 -7.16
C ALA A 57 7.06 -2.62 -6.26
N TYR A 58 5.82 -2.68 -6.75
CA TYR A 58 4.68 -3.26 -6.05
C TYR A 58 3.90 -4.14 -7.03
N ILE A 59 3.60 -5.36 -6.64
CA ILE A 59 2.70 -6.25 -7.35
C ILE A 59 1.26 -5.95 -6.91
N ASP A 60 0.34 -5.78 -7.86
CA ASP A 60 -1.09 -5.51 -7.59
C ASP A 60 -1.32 -4.26 -6.72
N TYR A 61 -0.62 -3.18 -7.06
CA TYR A 61 -0.54 -1.96 -6.25
C TYR A 61 -1.90 -1.33 -5.94
N GLN A 62 -2.38 -1.55 -4.72
CA GLN A 62 -3.63 -0.99 -4.18
C GLN A 62 -3.37 0.04 -3.07
N ASN A 63 -2.32 0.86 -3.24
CA ASN A 63 -1.74 1.75 -2.22
C ASN A 63 -1.07 1.00 -1.07
N ASP A 64 -0.38 -0.11 -1.37
CA ASP A 64 0.44 -0.81 -0.39
C ASP A 64 1.61 0.08 0.09
N THR A 65 1.96 -0.02 1.37
CA THR A 65 3.11 0.65 1.96
C THR A 65 4.41 -0.15 1.82
N ASN A 66 4.31 -1.44 1.54
CA ASN A 66 5.42 -2.38 1.57
C ASN A 66 5.80 -2.79 0.13
N PRO A 67 6.96 -2.38 -0.39
CA PRO A 67 7.36 -2.74 -1.76
C PRO A 67 7.91 -4.17 -1.84
N ASP A 68 7.48 -4.91 -2.86
CA ASP A 68 7.99 -6.25 -3.22
C ASP A 68 9.42 -6.20 -3.81
N GLY A 69 9.90 -5.01 -4.13
CA GLY A 69 11.31 -4.74 -4.43
C GLY A 69 11.62 -3.25 -4.32
N SER A 70 12.81 -2.91 -3.83
CA SER A 70 13.30 -1.52 -3.77
C SER A 70 14.74 -1.38 -4.29
N PHE A 71 15.05 -0.22 -4.87
CA PHE A 71 16.39 0.13 -5.33
C PHE A 71 16.67 1.63 -5.16
N ILE A 72 17.87 1.97 -4.70
CA ILE A 72 18.37 3.35 -4.67
C ILE A 72 19.39 3.52 -5.80
N VAL A 73 19.13 4.48 -6.69
CA VAL A 73 20.03 4.82 -7.80
C VAL A 73 21.40 5.22 -7.27
N SER A 74 22.44 4.47 -7.65
CA SER A 74 23.83 4.76 -7.29
C SER A 74 24.62 5.41 -8.42
N THR A 75 24.39 4.95 -9.65
CA THR A 75 24.88 5.56 -10.89
C THR A 75 23.73 6.34 -11.51
N PRO A 76 23.88 7.65 -11.81
CA PRO A 76 22.83 8.43 -12.45
C PRO A 76 22.25 7.73 -13.69
N GLY A 77 20.94 7.84 -13.85
CA GLY A 77 20.24 7.31 -15.02
C GLY A 77 20.08 5.79 -15.09
N TYR A 78 20.68 4.97 -14.20
CA TYR A 78 20.63 3.51 -14.30
C TYR A 78 20.05 2.82 -13.06
N TYR A 79 19.28 1.75 -13.26
CA TYR A 79 18.77 0.92 -12.18
C TYR A 79 18.85 -0.59 -12.48
N LYS A 80 18.84 -1.37 -11.39
CA LYS A 80 18.62 -2.81 -11.40
C LYS A 80 17.80 -3.20 -10.17
N LEU A 81 16.74 -3.98 -10.34
CA LEU A 81 15.76 -4.26 -9.30
C LEU A 81 15.30 -5.72 -9.39
N SER A 82 15.09 -6.36 -8.25
CA SER A 82 14.44 -7.66 -8.16
C SER A 82 13.15 -7.50 -7.38
N VAL A 83 12.07 -8.10 -7.89
CA VAL A 83 10.72 -8.05 -7.31
C VAL A 83 10.34 -9.47 -6.88
N GLN A 84 10.03 -9.66 -5.60
CA GLN A 84 9.71 -10.96 -5.00
C GLN A 84 8.23 -11.04 -4.66
N GLY A 85 7.48 -11.81 -5.45
CA GLY A 85 6.09 -12.19 -5.14
C GLY A 85 5.95 -13.63 -4.67
N ASN A 86 4.71 -14.11 -4.62
CA ASN A 86 4.33 -15.49 -4.31
C ASN A 86 3.61 -16.16 -5.50
N SER A 87 3.09 -17.39 -5.33
CA SER A 87 2.43 -18.15 -6.41
C SER A 87 1.11 -17.55 -6.89
N GLU A 88 0.41 -16.81 -6.04
CA GLU A 88 -0.89 -16.16 -6.36
C GLU A 88 -0.70 -14.88 -7.19
N ASP A 89 0.51 -14.32 -7.21
CA ASP A 89 0.84 -13.09 -7.92
C ASP A 89 1.09 -13.29 -9.42
N HIS A 90 1.01 -14.52 -9.90
CA HIS A 90 1.21 -14.80 -11.32
C HIS A 90 0.21 -14.05 -12.19
N LYS A 91 0.75 -13.25 -13.12
CA LYS A 91 0.02 -12.36 -14.04
C LYS A 91 -0.61 -11.12 -13.42
N LYS A 92 -0.22 -10.75 -12.20
CA LYS A 92 -0.55 -9.44 -11.64
C LYS A 92 0.41 -8.37 -12.17
N ASP A 93 -0.08 -7.14 -12.28
CA ASP A 93 0.72 -6.00 -12.72
C ASP A 93 1.72 -5.56 -11.66
N ILE A 94 2.93 -5.20 -12.10
CA ILE A 94 3.98 -4.58 -11.31
C ILE A 94 3.97 -3.09 -11.63
N THR A 95 3.69 -2.29 -10.61
CA THR A 95 3.74 -0.82 -10.65
C THR A 95 5.06 -0.34 -10.06
N PHE A 96 5.78 0.52 -10.79
CA PHE A 96 7.00 1.16 -10.30
C PHE A 96 6.71 2.59 -9.83
N ILE A 97 7.18 2.96 -8.64
CA ILE A 97 7.09 4.29 -8.04
C ILE A 97 8.50 4.85 -7.92
N ILE A 98 8.75 6.03 -8.48
CA ILE A 98 10.04 6.71 -8.46
C ILE A 98 9.87 7.99 -7.65
N ASN A 99 10.56 8.14 -6.51
CA ASN A 99 10.43 9.32 -5.63
C ASN A 99 8.95 9.72 -5.40
N ASN A 100 8.11 8.78 -4.95
CA ASN A 100 6.67 8.95 -4.72
C ASN A 100 5.80 9.20 -5.98
N SER A 101 6.36 9.17 -7.19
CA SER A 101 5.61 9.37 -8.45
C SER A 101 5.59 8.09 -9.29
N SER A 102 4.41 7.62 -9.72
CA SER A 102 4.31 6.42 -10.57
C SER A 102 5.07 6.59 -11.88
N ALA A 103 5.77 5.54 -12.30
CA ALA A 103 6.35 5.45 -13.63
C ALA A 103 5.24 5.29 -14.69
N VAL A 104 5.57 5.66 -15.94
CA VAL A 104 4.69 5.43 -17.11
C VAL A 104 4.68 3.95 -17.50
N GLN A 105 5.72 3.19 -17.12
CA GLN A 105 5.92 1.79 -17.46
C GLN A 105 5.49 0.87 -16.32
N THR A 106 4.92 -0.28 -16.68
CA THR A 106 4.58 -1.42 -15.80
C THR A 106 5.15 -2.71 -16.39
N ALA A 107 5.10 -3.80 -15.63
CA ALA A 107 5.45 -5.15 -16.09
C ALA A 107 4.47 -6.20 -15.52
N GLU A 108 4.51 -7.44 -16.00
CA GLU A 108 3.71 -8.55 -15.45
C GLU A 108 4.58 -9.44 -14.53
N PHE A 109 4.07 -9.85 -13.36
CA PHE A 109 4.77 -10.78 -12.46
C PHE A 109 4.67 -12.24 -12.94
N ASN A 110 5.78 -12.98 -12.95
CA ASN A 110 5.86 -14.30 -13.59
C ASN A 110 6.62 -15.31 -12.73
N ILE A 111 5.90 -16.33 -12.26
CA ILE A 111 6.42 -17.33 -11.33
C ILE A 111 7.37 -18.37 -11.96
N TYR A 112 7.46 -18.43 -13.29
CA TYR A 112 8.17 -19.49 -14.02
C TYR A 112 9.65 -19.19 -14.28
N SER A 113 10.34 -18.50 -13.35
CA SER A 113 11.75 -18.14 -13.47
C SER A 113 12.07 -17.35 -14.76
N PRO A 114 11.43 -16.19 -14.99
CA PRO A 114 11.67 -15.39 -16.17
C PRO A 114 13.15 -14.95 -16.26
N PRO A 115 13.70 -14.78 -17.48
CA PRO A 115 14.97 -14.08 -17.63
C PRO A 115 14.83 -12.63 -17.15
N PRO A 116 15.94 -11.95 -16.76
CA PRO A 116 15.92 -10.52 -16.50
C PRO A 116 15.34 -9.74 -17.68
N LEU A 117 14.48 -8.77 -17.39
CA LEU A 117 13.85 -7.91 -18.39
C LEU A 117 14.51 -6.52 -18.40
N ASP A 118 14.98 -6.10 -19.58
CA ASP A 118 15.36 -4.72 -19.79
C ASP A 118 14.11 -3.84 -19.99
N LEU A 119 13.94 -2.85 -19.12
CA LEU A 119 12.79 -1.96 -19.04
C LEU A 119 13.26 -0.56 -18.67
N ASP A 120 13.04 0.43 -19.53
CA ASP A 120 13.34 1.83 -19.20
C ASP A 120 12.18 2.45 -18.41
N LEU A 121 12.48 3.06 -17.27
CA LEU A 121 11.51 3.73 -16.41
C LEU A 121 11.53 5.25 -16.58
N SER A 122 10.35 5.86 -16.55
CA SER A 122 10.20 7.30 -16.71
C SER A 122 9.04 7.83 -15.87
N THR A 123 9.20 9.00 -15.23
CA THR A 123 8.09 9.74 -14.63
C THR A 123 8.25 11.25 -14.76
N LYS A 124 7.13 11.96 -14.59
CA LYS A 124 7.03 13.42 -14.51
C LYS A 124 6.67 13.82 -13.07
N GLY A 125 7.59 13.53 -12.16
CA GLY A 125 7.45 13.72 -10.71
C GLY A 125 8.44 14.74 -10.15
N ASP A 126 8.22 15.17 -8.91
CA ASP A 126 9.16 16.07 -8.21
C ASP A 126 10.46 15.32 -7.88
N SER A 127 11.58 15.79 -8.44
CA SER A 127 12.90 15.35 -8.00
C SER A 127 13.10 15.73 -6.54
N ILE A 128 13.35 14.76 -5.64
CA ILE A 128 13.61 15.05 -4.23
C ILE A 128 14.85 15.95 -4.12
N ARG A 129 14.60 17.23 -3.88
CA ARG A 129 15.64 18.16 -3.46
C ARG A 129 16.08 17.73 -2.06
N LYS A 130 17.24 17.06 -1.97
CA LYS A 130 17.95 16.94 -0.69
C LYS A 130 18.13 18.35 -0.13
N SER A 131 17.38 18.67 0.91
CA SER A 131 17.57 19.89 1.68
C SER A 131 18.89 19.77 2.42
N SER A 132 19.95 20.28 1.80
CA SER A 132 21.31 20.18 2.31
C SER A 132 21.58 21.31 3.29
N GLU A 133 21.53 20.95 4.56
CA GLU A 133 22.30 21.53 5.67
C GLU A 133 22.05 22.97 6.13
N ASN A 134 22.08 23.10 7.47
CA ASN A 134 22.24 24.35 8.20
C ASN A 134 23.34 25.24 7.61
N SER A 135 22.97 26.43 7.17
CA SER A 135 23.88 27.57 7.03
C SER A 135 23.47 28.63 8.06
N SER A 136 24.25 28.72 9.13
CA SER A 136 24.08 29.73 10.17
C SER A 136 24.37 31.13 9.63
N MET A 137 23.44 32.08 9.81
CA MET A 137 23.82 33.47 10.05
C MET A 137 23.21 33.99 11.35
N PHE A 138 24.13 34.30 12.26
CA PHE A 138 23.94 35.03 13.50
C PHE A 138 23.84 36.54 13.19
N ASN A 139 23.54 37.35 14.21
CA ASN A 139 23.48 38.83 14.22
C ASN A 139 22.14 39.45 13.75
N ASN A 140 21.55 40.44 14.42
CA ASN A 140 21.86 41.09 15.71
C ASN A 140 20.64 41.82 16.32
N ILE A 141 20.73 42.13 17.62
CA ILE A 141 19.73 42.86 18.44
C ILE A 141 19.88 44.39 18.26
N THR A 142 18.79 45.20 18.34
CA THR A 142 18.59 46.43 19.19
C THR A 142 17.21 47.13 18.90
N THR A 143 16.69 47.94 19.83
CA THR A 143 15.30 48.51 19.95
C THR A 143 15.33 49.66 21.01
N PRO A 144 14.46 50.72 21.11
CA PRO A 144 13.11 51.01 20.52
C PRO A 144 12.93 52.42 19.85
N GLU A 145 11.66 52.81 19.61
CA GLU A 145 11.09 54.18 19.36
C GLU A 145 11.47 54.92 18.04
N GLU A 146 10.60 55.74 17.40
CA GLU A 146 9.38 56.48 17.81
C GLU A 146 8.29 56.54 16.68
N LYS A 147 7.12 57.14 16.97
CA LYS A 147 5.88 57.42 16.17
C LYS A 147 6.10 58.10 14.79
N GLU A 148 5.17 58.12 13.82
CA GLU A 148 3.73 58.47 13.89
C GLU A 148 2.84 57.87 12.76
N LEU A 149 1.52 58.09 12.83
CA LEU A 149 0.45 57.43 12.05
C LEU A 149 0.15 58.02 10.65
N THR A 150 -0.51 57.18 9.84
CA THR A 150 -1.67 57.39 8.91
C THR A 150 -1.47 56.60 7.61
N ASN A 151 -2.48 56.02 6.94
CA ASN A 151 -3.87 55.71 7.26
C ASN A 151 -4.38 54.59 6.31
N ASN A 152 -5.41 53.85 6.72
CA ASN A 152 -6.37 53.10 5.89
C ASN A 152 -5.86 51.97 4.97
N SER A 153 -6.13 50.72 5.37
CA SER A 153 -6.99 49.84 4.55
C SER A 153 -7.75 48.86 5.44
N GLU A 154 -8.98 48.55 5.02
CA GLU A 154 -10.07 47.97 5.81
C GLU A 154 -9.78 46.57 6.38
N ASN A 155 -10.17 46.38 7.65
CA ASN A 155 -10.15 45.08 8.33
C ASN A 155 -11.50 44.36 8.26
N ASN A 156 -11.43 43.04 8.46
CA ASN A 156 -12.47 42.13 8.95
C ASN A 156 -13.49 41.57 7.93
N SER A 157 -13.30 40.28 7.62
CA SER A 157 -14.38 39.32 7.85
C SER A 157 -13.86 38.12 8.65
N SER A 158 -14.33 38.06 9.90
CA SER A 158 -14.60 36.88 10.71
C SER A 158 -13.56 35.75 10.83
N SER A 159 -12.98 35.70 12.03
CA SER A 159 -12.59 34.47 12.72
C SER A 159 -13.62 33.34 12.60
N ASN A 160 -13.14 32.09 12.69
CA ASN A 160 -13.48 31.24 13.83
C ASN A 160 -12.45 30.12 14.00
N VAL A 161 -11.93 29.99 15.21
CA VAL A 161 -11.16 28.82 15.65
C VAL A 161 -12.15 27.76 16.12
N SER A 162 -12.05 26.56 15.59
CA SER A 162 -12.56 25.35 16.24
C SER A 162 -11.72 24.14 15.84
N GLU A 163 -10.84 23.72 16.74
CA GLU A 163 -10.34 22.35 16.74
C GLU A 163 -11.52 21.40 17.01
N SER A 164 -11.63 20.31 16.26
CA SER A 164 -12.18 19.06 16.78
C SER A 164 -11.84 17.85 15.89
N LEU A 165 -11.64 16.71 16.54
CA LEU A 165 -11.31 15.43 15.94
C LEU A 165 -12.60 14.72 15.49
N ASP A 166 -12.74 14.32 14.22
CA ASP A 166 -13.73 13.31 13.82
C ASP A 166 -13.48 12.68 12.42
N SER A 167 -12.26 12.24 12.13
CA SER A 167 -11.96 11.45 10.91
C SER A 167 -11.99 9.92 11.11
N LEU A 168 -12.07 9.44 12.36
CA LEU A 168 -12.09 8.01 12.69
C LEU A 168 -13.50 7.40 12.74
N SER A 169 -14.54 8.24 12.70
CA SER A 169 -15.94 7.84 12.83
C SER A 169 -16.62 7.44 11.50
N ILE A 170 -16.04 7.80 10.35
CA ILE A 170 -16.62 7.47 9.02
C ILE A 170 -16.37 6.00 8.62
N TRP A 171 -15.20 5.45 8.94
CA TRP A 171 -14.85 4.06 8.57
C TRP A 171 -15.62 3.00 9.37
N LEU A 172 -16.07 3.32 10.59
CA LEU A 172 -16.83 2.39 11.44
C LEU A 172 -18.30 2.21 11.01
N ILE A 173 -18.87 3.14 10.24
CA ILE A 173 -20.29 3.09 9.84
C ILE A 173 -20.50 2.16 8.63
N CYS A 174 -19.50 2.03 7.75
CA CYS A 174 -19.62 1.19 6.54
C CYS A 174 -19.55 -0.33 6.82
N SER A 175 -19.04 -0.77 7.97
CA SER A 175 -18.84 -2.19 8.28
C SER A 175 -20.15 -2.97 8.56
N LEU A 176 -21.28 -2.28 8.80
CA LEU A 176 -22.51 -2.92 9.30
C LEU A 176 -23.58 -3.27 8.23
N LEU A 177 -23.38 -2.96 6.95
CA LEU A 177 -24.34 -3.30 5.87
C LEU A 177 -23.89 -4.47 4.95
N GLY A 178 -22.76 -5.12 5.25
CA GLY A 178 -22.16 -6.16 4.40
C GLY A 178 -22.71 -7.59 4.54
N VAL A 179 -23.80 -7.83 5.29
CA VAL A 179 -24.21 -9.21 5.68
C VAL A 179 -25.68 -9.50 5.35
N ALA A 180 -26.09 -9.40 4.08
CA ALA A 180 -27.49 -9.68 3.69
C ALA A 180 -27.75 -10.16 2.24
N PHE A 181 -26.81 -10.80 1.53
CA PHE A 181 -27.10 -11.35 0.19
C PHE A 181 -26.43 -12.70 -0.15
N VAL A 182 -26.77 -13.74 0.63
CA VAL A 182 -26.66 -15.14 0.18
C VAL A 182 -28.02 -15.82 0.33
N VAL A 183 -28.92 -15.55 -0.63
CA VAL A 183 -30.18 -16.30 -0.79
C VAL A 183 -30.11 -17.15 -2.05
N VAL A 184 -29.70 -18.40 -1.81
CA VAL A 184 -30.14 -19.63 -2.46
C VAL A 184 -30.89 -19.48 -3.79
N LYS A 185 -30.31 -19.98 -4.89
CA LYS A 185 -31.05 -20.36 -6.09
C LYS A 185 -30.83 -21.83 -6.46
N PHE A 186 -31.34 -22.73 -5.63
CA PHE A 186 -31.56 -24.13 -6.02
C PHE A 186 -32.76 -24.21 -6.97
N GLY A 187 -32.63 -24.95 -8.08
CA GLY A 187 -33.56 -24.88 -9.22
C GLY A 187 -34.59 -26.01 -9.35
N ARG A 188 -35.41 -25.90 -10.41
CA ARG A 188 -36.20 -26.96 -11.09
C ARG A 188 -36.31 -26.52 -12.56
N LYS A 189 -35.97 -27.29 -13.60
CA LYS A 189 -36.31 -28.68 -13.99
C LYS A 189 -37.63 -28.77 -14.81
N GLY A 190 -37.47 -28.79 -16.14
CA GLY A 190 -38.16 -29.73 -17.05
C GLY A 190 -39.39 -29.24 -17.83
N GLY A 191 -39.47 -29.67 -19.10
CA GLY A 191 -40.64 -29.61 -19.99
C GLY A 191 -40.67 -28.38 -20.91
N ILE A 192 -40.90 -28.50 -22.22
CA ILE A 192 -41.06 -29.68 -23.11
C ILE A 192 -40.31 -29.37 -24.41
#